data_AF-A0A1G7R9U3-F1
#
_entry.id   AF-A0A1G7R9U3-F1
#
_cell.length_a   1.000
_cell.length_b   1.000
_cell.length_c   1.000
_cell.angle_alpha   90.00
_cell.angle_beta   90.00
_cell.angle_gamma   90.00
#
_symmetry.space_group_name_H-M   'P 1'
#
loop_
_entity.id
_entity.type
_entity.pdbx_description
1 polymer ?
#
loop_
_entity_poly.entity_id
_entity_poly.type
_entity_poly.pdbx_seq_one_letter_code
_entity_poly.pdbx_strand_id
1 'polypeptide(L)'
;MKKRPFNLFRPIAAAITICLFFAMTSCRQASKFAQVKYTATQVNHWLDSAKTDNFVFQFYSPQVDDVKKPYQLVSYILDTAGGYLNPMHPDTLAITKDTLVNLTGPVVLGNTYLTKKAIMAIISTDSGKKRDYDFLVFTPKIIASNQHLVYAISLIKNGVPIDYRDSDTGNVDSNPSPPAKM
;
A
#
# COMPACT_ATOMS: atom_id res chain seq x y z
N MET A 1 68.17 18.51 44.46
CA MET A 1 67.63 17.52 43.50
C MET A 1 66.27 17.07 44.03
N LYS A 2 65.15 17.41 43.36
CA LYS A 2 64.39 16.55 42.40
C LYS A 2 63.95 15.24 43.07
N LYS A 3 62.66 14.86 43.18
CA LYS A 3 61.54 14.99 42.23
C LYS A 3 60.18 14.99 42.96
N ARG A 4 59.23 15.80 42.48
CA ARG A 4 57.78 15.59 42.69
C ARG A 4 57.29 14.47 41.76
N PRO A 5 56.32 13.63 42.15
CA PRO A 5 55.39 13.06 41.19
C PRO A 5 54.15 13.95 41.12
N PHE A 6 54.08 14.63 39.99
CA PHE A 6 52.91 15.32 39.46
C PHE A 6 51.93 14.28 38.93
N ASN A 7 50.63 14.46 39.21
CA ASN A 7 49.51 14.21 38.28
C ASN A 7 49.26 12.77 37.79
N LEU A 8 48.06 12.39 37.40
CA LEU A 8 46.71 12.93 37.52
C LEU A 8 45.87 11.74 37.05
N PHE A 9 44.79 11.47 37.76
CA PHE A 9 43.65 10.74 37.25
C PHE A 9 43.42 10.94 35.74
N ARG A 10 43.32 9.84 34.99
CA ARG A 10 42.36 9.56 33.88
C ARG A 10 43.02 8.88 32.66
N PRO A 11 42.66 7.61 32.41
CA PRO A 11 42.36 7.15 31.06
C PRO A 11 40.91 6.65 30.93
N ILE A 12 40.03 6.96 31.88
CA ILE A 12 38.63 6.48 31.85
C ILE A 12 37.70 7.47 31.12
N ALA A 13 38.11 8.73 30.94
CA ALA A 13 37.27 9.74 30.30
C ALA A 13 37.24 9.67 28.77
N ALA A 14 38.19 8.99 28.12
CA ALA A 14 38.27 8.94 26.64
C ALA A 14 37.50 7.78 26.02
N ALA A 15 37.19 6.72 26.78
CA ALA A 15 36.47 5.56 26.27
C ALA A 15 34.93 5.74 26.27
N ILE A 16 34.41 6.63 27.12
CA ILE A 16 32.95 6.84 27.25
C ILE A 16 32.40 7.75 26.14
N THR A 17 33.22 8.63 25.57
CA THR A 17 32.76 9.55 24.51
C THR A 17 32.56 8.85 23.17
N ILE A 18 33.27 7.76 22.88
CA ILE A 18 33.15 7.04 21.60
C ILE A 18 31.88 6.15 21.58
N CYS A 19 31.48 5.56 22.71
CA CYS A 19 30.22 4.80 22.80
C CYS A 19 28.96 5.69 22.75
N LEU A 20 29.05 6.96 23.14
CA LEU A 20 27.93 7.90 23.06
C LEU A 20 27.68 8.45 21.64
N PHE A 21 28.66 8.38 20.74
CA PHE A 21 28.47 8.80 19.33
C PHE A 21 27.85 7.74 18.43
N PHE A 22 27.95 6.44 18.78
CA PHE A 22 27.26 5.37 18.05
C PHE A 22 25.85 5.06 18.56
N ALA A 23 25.44 5.65 19.69
CA ALA A 23 24.11 5.47 20.27
C ALA A 23 23.04 6.41 19.67
N MET A 24 23.42 7.33 18.77
CA MET A 24 22.49 8.28 18.17
C MET A 24 22.13 7.90 16.73
N THR A 25 20.82 7.73 16.53
CA THR A 25 20.09 7.52 15.28
C THR A 25 20.13 6.12 14.68
N SER A 26 19.63 5.12 15.43
CA SER A 26 18.69 4.19 14.79
C SER A 26 17.44 5.01 14.44
N CYS A 27 17.52 5.74 13.33
CA CYS A 27 16.37 6.41 12.77
C CYS A 27 15.41 5.29 12.39
N ARG A 28 14.33 5.09 13.17
CA ARG A 28 13.23 4.19 12.79
C ARG A 28 12.68 4.70 11.47
N GLN A 29 13.19 4.16 10.37
CA GLN A 29 12.79 4.58 9.05
C GLN A 29 11.40 4.00 8.78
N ALA A 30 10.41 4.88 8.67
CA ALA A 30 9.02 4.49 8.45
C ALA A 30 8.87 3.82 7.07
N SER A 31 8.21 2.67 7.04
CA SER A 31 7.79 2.04 5.78
C SER A 31 6.89 2.99 5.00
N LYS A 32 7.11 3.08 3.68
CA LYS A 32 6.33 3.93 2.80
C LYS A 32 5.35 3.10 1.99
N PHE A 33 4.17 3.63 1.75
CA PHE A 33 3.15 3.00 0.91
C PHE A 33 2.84 3.93 -0.26
N ALA A 34 2.85 3.37 -1.47
CA ALA A 34 2.54 4.12 -2.67
C ALA A 34 1.04 4.21 -2.84
N GLN A 35 0.57 5.37 -3.30
CA GLN A 35 -0.67 5.38 -4.07
C GLN A 35 -0.39 4.75 -5.43
N VAL A 36 -1.14 3.71 -5.77
CA VAL A 36 -0.94 2.96 -7.02
C VAL A 36 -2.16 3.07 -7.92
N LYS A 37 -1.96 2.83 -9.23
CA LYS A 37 -3.01 2.91 -10.24
C LYS A 37 -3.21 1.57 -10.94
N TYR A 38 -4.47 1.28 -11.26
CA TYR A 38 -4.88 0.13 -12.05
C TYR A 38 -5.61 0.61 -13.30
N THR A 39 -5.02 0.35 -14.48
CA THR A 39 -5.50 0.93 -15.73
C THR A 39 -6.90 0.43 -16.11
N ALA A 40 -7.70 1.30 -16.72
CA ALA A 40 -9.01 0.93 -17.21
C ALA A 40 -8.95 -0.26 -18.18
N THR A 41 -7.92 -0.33 -19.03
CA THR A 41 -7.71 -1.47 -19.94
C THR A 41 -7.61 -2.79 -19.18
N GLN A 42 -6.75 -2.87 -18.16
CA GLN A 42 -6.59 -4.11 -17.38
C GLN A 42 -7.82 -4.41 -16.53
N VAL A 43 -8.38 -3.41 -15.85
CA VAL A 43 -9.59 -3.59 -15.04
C VAL A 43 -10.73 -4.10 -15.91
N ASN A 44 -10.99 -3.47 -17.06
CA ASN A 44 -12.06 -3.85 -17.97
C ASN A 44 -11.83 -5.26 -18.55
N HIS A 45 -10.59 -5.63 -18.89
CA HIS A 45 -10.27 -6.99 -19.33
C HIS A 45 -10.77 -8.05 -18.34
N TRP A 46 -10.55 -7.83 -17.04
CA TRP A 46 -11.00 -8.75 -16.01
C TRP A 46 -12.50 -8.68 -15.74
N LEU A 47 -13.10 -7.49 -15.78
CA LEU A 47 -14.53 -7.32 -15.55
C LEU A 47 -15.39 -7.91 -16.69
N ASP A 48 -14.88 -7.92 -17.92
CA ASP A 48 -15.60 -8.47 -19.08
C ASP A 48 -15.66 -10.01 -19.04
N SER A 49 -14.76 -10.65 -18.28
CA SER A 49 -14.81 -12.10 -18.04
C SER A 49 -15.93 -12.48 -17.07
N ALA A 50 -16.81 -13.40 -17.48
CA ALA A 50 -17.83 -13.98 -16.62
C ALA A 50 -17.26 -14.83 -15.48
N LYS A 51 -16.00 -15.28 -15.57
CA LYS A 51 -15.37 -16.10 -14.55
C LYS A 51 -14.84 -15.30 -13.38
N THR A 52 -14.50 -14.04 -13.57
CA THR A 52 -13.94 -13.17 -12.54
C THR A 52 -14.92 -12.95 -11.39
N ASP A 53 -14.50 -13.21 -10.16
CA ASP A 53 -15.28 -12.96 -8.96
C ASP A 53 -14.64 -11.89 -8.07
N ASN A 54 -13.35 -12.04 -7.74
CA ASN A 54 -12.64 -11.13 -6.84
C ASN A 54 -11.26 -10.73 -7.36
N PHE A 55 -10.82 -9.57 -6.90
CA PHE A 55 -9.46 -9.06 -7.07
C PHE A 55 -8.80 -9.11 -5.71
N VAL A 56 -7.66 -9.79 -5.60
CA VAL A 56 -6.85 -9.87 -4.39
C VAL A 56 -5.58 -9.08 -4.62
N PHE A 57 -5.36 -8.06 -3.79
CA PHE A 57 -4.18 -7.21 -3.84
C PHE A 57 -3.22 -7.60 -2.73
N GLN A 58 -2.03 -8.03 -3.13
CA GLN A 58 -0.93 -8.39 -2.24
C GLN A 58 0.15 -7.31 -2.29
N PHE A 59 0.79 -7.05 -1.15
CA PHE A 59 1.91 -6.12 -1.08
C PHE A 59 3.11 -6.63 -1.87
N TYR A 60 3.66 -5.74 -2.69
CA TYR A 60 4.87 -5.97 -3.47
C TYR A 60 5.89 -4.89 -3.13
N SER A 61 7.12 -5.31 -2.81
CA SER A 61 8.25 -4.38 -2.76
C SER A 61 9.14 -4.65 -3.97
N PRO A 62 9.39 -3.64 -4.84
CA PRO A 62 10.31 -3.82 -5.95
C PRO A 62 11.76 -3.99 -5.51
N GLN A 63 12.09 -3.54 -4.29
CA GLN A 63 13.44 -3.57 -3.75
C GLN A 63 13.37 -3.61 -2.22
N VAL A 64 13.54 -4.81 -1.64
CA VAL A 64 13.32 -5.06 -0.21
C VAL A 64 14.40 -4.43 0.69
N ASP A 65 15.59 -4.19 0.15
CA ASP A 65 16.73 -3.58 0.82
C ASP A 65 16.71 -2.04 0.76
N ASP A 66 15.94 -1.45 -0.18
CA ASP A 66 15.77 0.00 -0.27
C ASP A 66 14.49 0.46 0.43
N VAL A 67 14.65 0.80 1.70
CA VAL A 67 13.64 1.42 2.58
C VAL A 67 13.08 2.75 2.07
N LYS A 68 13.65 3.36 1.01
CA LYS A 68 13.06 4.54 0.37
C LYS A 68 12.04 4.17 -0.70
N LYS A 69 12.05 2.94 -1.20
CA LYS A 69 11.07 2.44 -2.17
C LYS A 69 9.78 2.08 -1.44
N PRO A 70 8.64 2.68 -1.81
CA PRO A 70 7.38 2.35 -1.19
C PRO A 70 6.89 0.96 -1.61
N TYR A 71 6.11 0.32 -0.74
CA TYR A 71 5.30 -0.83 -1.13
C TYR A 71 4.28 -0.44 -2.21
N GLN A 72 4.13 -1.32 -3.17
CA GLN A 72 3.14 -1.32 -4.24
C GLN A 72 2.18 -2.51 -4.05
N LEU A 73 1.29 -2.73 -5.02
CA LEU A 73 0.38 -3.85 -5.05
C LEU A 73 0.58 -4.70 -6.30
N VAL A 74 0.42 -6.00 -6.15
CA VAL A 74 0.14 -6.93 -7.25
C VAL A 74 -1.29 -7.45 -7.11
N SER A 75 -2.01 -7.55 -8.22
CA SER A 75 -3.39 -8.01 -8.29
C SER A 75 -3.46 -9.42 -8.86
N TYR A 76 -3.95 -10.32 -8.03
CA TYR A 76 -4.41 -11.64 -8.43
C TYR A 76 -5.92 -11.64 -8.65
N ILE A 77 -6.38 -12.35 -9.65
CA ILE A 77 -7.80 -12.44 -10.00
C ILE A 77 -8.29 -13.82 -9.61
N LEU A 78 -9.30 -13.87 -8.75
CA LEU A 78 -9.99 -15.09 -8.39
C LEU A 78 -11.20 -15.30 -9.29
N ASP A 79 -11.39 -16.54 -9.71
CA ASP A 79 -12.62 -16.97 -10.35
C ASP A 79 -13.71 -17.30 -9.33
N THR A 80 -14.91 -17.59 -9.83
CA THR A 80 -16.08 -17.98 -9.02
C THR A 80 -15.90 -19.29 -8.24
N ALA A 81 -14.90 -20.10 -8.58
CA ALA A 81 -14.55 -21.34 -7.87
C ALA A 81 -13.41 -21.13 -6.86
N GLY A 82 -12.89 -19.90 -6.73
CA GLY A 82 -11.77 -19.57 -5.85
C GLY A 82 -10.39 -19.88 -6.42
N GLY A 83 -10.28 -20.24 -7.71
CA GLY A 83 -9.02 -20.43 -8.42
C GLY A 83 -8.44 -19.10 -8.93
N TYR A 84 -7.12 -19.02 -9.08
CA TYR A 84 -6.49 -17.85 -9.70
C TYR A 84 -6.55 -17.92 -11.23
N LEU A 85 -7.02 -16.84 -11.87
CA LEU A 85 -7.05 -16.70 -13.33
C LEU A 85 -5.71 -16.23 -13.91
N ASN A 86 -4.88 -15.55 -13.12
CA ASN A 86 -3.57 -15.03 -13.53
C ASN A 86 -2.41 -15.46 -12.60
N PRO A 87 -2.30 -16.76 -12.23
CA PRO A 87 -1.35 -17.20 -11.19
C PRO A 87 0.12 -16.97 -11.58
N MET A 88 0.44 -17.05 -12.88
CA MET A 88 1.82 -16.90 -13.38
C MET A 88 2.23 -15.44 -13.60
N HIS A 89 1.25 -14.58 -13.89
CA HIS A 89 1.48 -13.20 -14.31
C HIS A 89 0.46 -12.27 -13.64
N PRO A 90 0.57 -12.06 -12.31
CA PRO A 90 -0.28 -11.10 -11.62
C PRO A 90 -0.03 -9.68 -12.14
N ASP A 91 -1.07 -8.85 -12.13
CA ASP A 91 -0.95 -7.46 -12.57
C ASP A 91 -0.21 -6.66 -11.51
N THR A 92 0.97 -6.12 -11.84
CA THR A 92 1.66 -5.19 -10.96
C THR A 92 1.10 -3.78 -11.17
N LEU A 93 0.55 -3.19 -10.11
CA LEU A 93 -0.03 -1.85 -10.18
C LEU A 93 1.09 -0.81 -10.12
N ALA A 94 1.08 0.13 -11.06
CA ALA A 94 2.11 1.16 -11.16
C ALA A 94 1.90 2.26 -10.11
N ILE A 95 3.00 2.89 -9.66
CA ILE A 95 2.95 4.06 -8.78
C ILE A 95 2.33 5.25 -9.52
N THR A 96 1.48 6.00 -8.82
CA THR A 96 0.97 7.29 -9.30
C THR A 96 2.04 8.37 -9.04
N LYS A 97 2.37 9.16 -10.08
CA LYS A 97 3.68 9.82 -10.27
C LYS A 97 4.21 10.67 -9.10
N ASP A 98 3.35 11.13 -8.18
CA ASP A 98 3.71 12.12 -7.15
C ASP A 98 3.12 11.86 -5.75
N THR A 99 2.72 10.62 -5.43
CA THR A 99 1.86 10.36 -4.25
C THR A 99 2.41 9.25 -3.35
N LEU A 100 3.33 9.64 -2.47
CA LEU A 100 3.66 8.88 -1.27
C LEU A 100 2.70 9.29 -0.16
N VAL A 101 2.05 8.30 0.47
CA VAL A 101 1.23 8.55 1.65
C VAL A 101 2.05 8.23 2.89
N ASN A 102 2.22 9.23 3.75
CA ASN A 102 2.84 9.03 5.04
C ASN A 102 1.81 8.49 6.01
N LEU A 103 1.87 7.18 6.26
CA LEU A 103 1.10 6.52 7.30
C LEU A 103 1.97 6.36 8.55
N THR A 104 1.39 6.63 9.72
CA THR A 104 2.11 6.56 11.01
C THR A 104 1.35 5.67 11.98
N GLY A 105 2.10 4.96 12.82
CA GLY A 105 1.53 4.08 13.85
C GLY A 105 1.70 2.59 13.53
N PRO A 106 1.27 1.71 14.44
CA PRO A 106 1.24 0.27 14.18
C PRO A 106 0.27 -0.03 13.04
N VAL A 107 0.61 -1.01 12.21
CA VAL A 107 -0.24 -1.40 11.08
C VAL A 107 -0.14 -2.90 10.84
N VAL A 108 -1.27 -3.51 10.52
CA VAL A 108 -1.34 -4.90 10.06
C VAL A 108 -1.33 -4.91 8.53
N LEU A 109 -0.34 -5.59 7.97
CA LEU A 109 -0.24 -5.82 6.53
C LEU A 109 -0.90 -7.16 6.22
N GLY A 110 -2.04 -7.13 5.55
CA GLY A 110 -2.71 -8.30 5.01
C GLY A 110 -3.10 -8.06 3.56
N ASN A 111 -3.37 -9.14 2.82
CA ASN A 111 -3.97 -8.99 1.50
C ASN A 111 -5.27 -8.20 1.62
N THR A 112 -5.57 -7.40 0.62
CA THR A 112 -6.86 -6.72 0.52
C THR A 112 -7.62 -7.27 -0.67
N TYR A 113 -8.94 -7.23 -0.64
CA TYR A 113 -9.74 -7.70 -1.77
C TYR A 113 -10.85 -6.72 -2.15
N LEU A 114 -11.23 -6.80 -3.42
CA LEU A 114 -12.41 -6.16 -3.99
C LEU A 114 -13.20 -7.19 -4.78
N THR A 115 -14.50 -7.21 -4.55
CA THR A 115 -15.40 -8.03 -5.37
C THR A 115 -15.56 -7.36 -6.74
N LYS A 116 -15.79 -8.16 -7.78
CA LYS A 116 -16.18 -7.67 -9.11
C LYS A 116 -17.38 -6.73 -9.00
N LYS A 117 -18.36 -7.07 -8.15
CA LYS A 117 -19.54 -6.24 -7.87
C LYS A 117 -19.17 -4.86 -7.32
N ALA A 118 -18.22 -4.79 -6.38
CA ALA A 118 -17.77 -3.51 -5.81
C ALA A 118 -17.10 -2.64 -6.88
N ILE A 119 -16.20 -3.21 -7.69
CA ILE A 119 -15.56 -2.46 -8.78
C ILE A 119 -16.59 -2.01 -9.82
N MET A 120 -17.53 -2.88 -10.18
CA MET A 120 -18.63 -2.52 -11.09
C MET A 120 -19.46 -1.36 -10.55
N ALA A 121 -19.77 -1.33 -9.26
CA ALA A 121 -20.47 -0.22 -8.63
C ALA A 121 -19.66 1.08 -8.72
N ILE A 122 -18.35 1.02 -8.46
CA ILE A 122 -17.43 2.15 -8.55
C ILE A 122 -17.37 2.73 -9.97
N ILE A 123 -17.37 1.89 -11.01
CA ILE A 123 -17.26 2.33 -12.41
C ILE A 123 -18.60 2.53 -13.11
N SER A 124 -19.74 2.41 -12.42
CA SER A 124 -21.06 2.59 -13.01
C SER A 124 -21.69 3.90 -12.54
N THR A 125 -22.59 4.44 -13.35
CA THR A 125 -23.51 5.53 -12.97
C THR A 125 -24.76 4.94 -12.33
N ASP A 126 -25.57 5.78 -11.67
CA ASP A 126 -26.87 5.37 -11.13
C ASP A 126 -27.81 4.79 -12.20
N SER A 127 -27.63 5.20 -13.46
CA SER A 127 -28.37 4.67 -14.62
C SER A 127 -27.89 3.29 -15.11
N GLY A 128 -26.89 2.70 -14.45
CA GLY A 128 -26.27 1.42 -14.83
C GLY A 128 -25.29 1.51 -16.00
N LYS A 129 -25.03 2.71 -16.55
CA LYS A 129 -24.03 2.90 -17.60
C LYS A 129 -22.63 2.93 -17.00
N LYS A 130 -21.67 2.33 -17.71
CA LYS A 130 -20.24 2.38 -17.38
C LYS A 130 -19.71 3.81 -17.58
N ARG A 131 -19.04 4.34 -16.55
CA ARG A 131 -18.32 5.60 -16.59
C ARG A 131 -17.09 5.44 -17.49
N ASP A 132 -16.73 6.50 -18.21
CA ASP A 132 -15.44 6.57 -18.88
C ASP A 132 -14.37 7.00 -17.86
N TYR A 133 -13.26 6.27 -17.79
CA TYR A 133 -12.17 6.49 -16.84
C TYR A 133 -10.86 5.95 -17.42
N ASP A 134 -9.73 6.49 -16.97
CA ASP A 134 -8.41 6.06 -17.44
C ASP A 134 -7.78 5.03 -16.50
N PHE A 135 -8.00 5.18 -15.20
CA PHE A 135 -7.52 4.24 -14.18
C PHE A 135 -8.27 4.40 -12.85
N LEU A 136 -8.24 3.33 -12.06
CA LEU A 136 -8.57 3.35 -10.63
C LEU A 136 -7.32 3.72 -9.84
N VAL A 137 -7.45 4.60 -8.86
CA VAL A 137 -6.40 4.95 -7.91
C VAL A 137 -6.69 4.31 -6.56
N PHE A 138 -5.68 3.64 -6.03
CA PHE A 138 -5.70 2.99 -4.72
C PHE A 138 -4.86 3.83 -3.77
N THR A 139 -5.51 4.50 -2.83
CA THR A 139 -4.86 5.36 -1.84
C THR A 139 -4.77 4.64 -0.49
N PRO A 140 -3.56 4.33 0.01
CA PRO A 140 -3.40 3.57 1.24
C PRO A 140 -3.91 4.36 2.45
N LYS A 141 -4.63 3.68 3.35
CA LYS A 141 -5.15 4.20 4.62
C LYS A 141 -5.18 3.10 5.69
N ILE A 142 -5.06 3.49 6.96
CA ILE A 142 -5.20 2.57 8.08
C ILE A 142 -6.65 2.63 8.57
N ILE A 143 -7.33 1.48 8.64
CA ILE A 143 -8.64 1.41 9.27
C ILE A 143 -8.47 1.52 10.79
N ALA A 144 -9.06 2.55 11.40
CA ALA A 144 -8.91 2.81 12.83
C ALA A 144 -9.40 1.65 13.73
N SER A 145 -10.44 0.92 13.31
CA SER A 145 -11.07 -0.14 14.11
C SER A 145 -10.23 -1.40 14.29
N ASN A 146 -9.34 -1.72 13.35
CA ASN A 146 -8.55 -2.96 13.37
C ASN A 146 -7.10 -2.79 12.90
N GLN A 147 -6.65 -1.56 12.67
CA GLN A 147 -5.30 -1.18 12.27
C GLN A 147 -4.80 -1.85 10.97
N HIS A 148 -5.69 -2.40 10.14
CA HIS A 148 -5.30 -2.97 8.87
C HIS A 148 -5.02 -1.86 7.84
N LEU A 149 -3.96 -2.06 7.05
CA LEU A 149 -3.72 -1.25 5.87
C LEU A 149 -4.69 -1.68 4.76
N VAL A 150 -5.51 -0.73 4.31
CA VAL A 150 -6.43 -0.89 3.18
C VAL A 150 -6.25 0.26 2.19
N TYR A 151 -6.98 0.24 1.08
CA TYR A 151 -6.93 1.26 0.06
C TYR A 151 -8.32 1.86 -0.19
N ALA A 152 -8.42 3.18 -0.10
CA ALA A 152 -9.55 3.91 -0.64
C ALA A 152 -9.42 4.00 -2.16
N ILE A 153 -10.51 3.75 -2.89
CA ILE A 153 -10.50 3.66 -4.35
C ILE A 153 -11.19 4.87 -4.98
N SER A 154 -10.57 5.44 -6.01
CA SER A 154 -11.09 6.58 -6.76
C SER A 154 -10.96 6.37 -8.26
N LEU A 155 -11.94 6.83 -9.04
CA LEU A 155 -11.82 6.91 -10.50
C LEU A 155 -11.08 8.17 -10.91
N ILE A 156 -10.17 8.05 -11.87
CA ILE A 156 -9.50 9.20 -12.49
C ILE A 156 -9.80 9.22 -14.00
N LYS A 157 -10.13 10.40 -14.52
CA LYS A 157 -10.19 10.69 -15.96
C LYS A 157 -9.42 11.98 -16.25
N ASN A 158 -8.55 11.97 -17.25
CA ASN A 158 -7.71 13.10 -17.64
C ASN A 158 -6.93 13.71 -16.46
N GLY A 159 -6.48 12.86 -15.52
CA GLY A 159 -5.75 13.28 -14.32
C GLY A 159 -6.62 13.88 -13.20
N VAL A 160 -7.94 13.94 -13.36
CA VAL A 160 -8.87 14.51 -12.36
C VAL A 160 -9.73 13.39 -11.74
N PRO A 161 -9.92 13.39 -10.41
CA PRO A 161 -10.88 12.49 -9.77
C PRO A 161 -12.31 12.73 -10.26
N ILE A 162 -13.02 11.64 -10.57
CA ILE A 162 -14.45 11.71 -10.89
C ILE A 162 -15.22 11.78 -9.57
N ASP A 163 -15.98 12.86 -9.38
CA ASP A 163 -16.77 13.10 -8.16
C ASP A 163 -18.02 12.19 -8.12
N TYR A 164 -18.29 11.59 -6.96
CA TYR A 164 -19.36 10.62 -6.73
C TYR A 164 -20.67 11.30 -6.34
N ARG A 165 -21.12 12.32 -7.08
CA ARG A 165 -22.36 13.05 -6.73
C ARG A 165 -23.65 12.22 -6.87
N ASP A 166 -23.50 10.98 -7.32
CA ASP A 166 -24.49 9.92 -7.42
C ASP A 166 -24.61 9.23 -6.04
N SER A 167 -25.82 9.16 -5.48
CA SER A 167 -26.08 8.83 -4.06
C SER A 167 -25.65 7.42 -3.61
N ASP A 168 -25.26 6.54 -4.53
CA ASP A 168 -25.01 5.12 -4.27
C ASP A 168 -23.53 4.71 -4.19
N THR A 169 -22.58 5.64 -4.40
CA THR A 169 -21.14 5.34 -4.33
C THR A 169 -20.47 6.09 -3.18
N GLY A 170 -20.76 5.69 -1.95
CA GLY A 170 -19.93 6.05 -0.80
C GLY A 170 -18.47 5.64 -1.02
N ASN A 171 -17.53 6.24 -0.28
CA ASN A 171 -16.10 5.89 -0.34
C ASN A 171 -15.91 4.37 -0.31
N VAL A 172 -15.51 3.78 -1.44
CA VAL A 172 -15.27 2.34 -1.52
C VAL A 172 -13.85 2.08 -1.07
N ASP A 173 -13.73 1.43 0.08
CA ASP A 173 -12.48 0.92 0.59
C ASP A 173 -12.32 -0.56 0.18
N SER A 174 -11.09 -0.98 -0.07
CA SER A 174 -10.76 -2.41 -0.11
C SER A 174 -11.00 -3.04 1.27
N ASN A 175 -11.37 -4.30 1.31
CA ASN A 175 -11.54 -5.01 2.58
C ASN A 175 -10.27 -5.80 2.93
N PRO A 176 -9.88 -5.88 4.22
CA PRO A 176 -8.88 -6.85 4.65
C PRO A 176 -9.35 -8.25 4.26
N SER A 177 -8.50 -9.03 3.61
CA SER A 177 -8.79 -10.42 3.32
C SER A 177 -8.79 -11.21 4.63
N PRO A 178 -9.86 -11.97 4.94
CA PRO A 178 -9.79 -12.92 6.05
C PRO A 178 -8.68 -13.96 5.76
N PRO A 179 -8.10 -14.58 6.81
CA PRO A 179 -7.23 -15.73 6.63
C PRO A 179 -7.93 -16.81 5.79
N ALA A 180 -7.17 -17.48 4.92
CA ALA A 180 -7.71 -18.60 4.16
C ALA A 180 -8.32 -19.63 5.14
N LYS A 181 -9.57 -20.01 4.87
CA LYS A 181 -10.20 -21.12 5.59
C LYS A 181 -9.61 -22.41 5.02
N MET A 182 -8.98 -23.22 5.87
CA MET A 182 -8.60 -24.60 5.53
C MET A 182 -9.84 -25.47 5.36
#